data_AF-A0A1H3P801-F1
#
_entry.id   AF-A0A1H3P801-F1
#
_cell.length_a   1.000
_cell.length_b   1.000
_cell.length_c   1.000
_cell.angle_alpha   90.00
_cell.angle_beta   90.00
_cell.angle_gamma   90.00
#
_symmetry.space_group_name_H-M   'P 1'
#
loop_
_entity.id
_entity.type
_entity.pdbx_description
1 polymer ?
#
loop_
_entity_poly.entity_id
_entity_poly.type
_entity_poly.pdbx_seq_one_letter_code
_entity_poly.pdbx_strand_id
1 'polypeptide(L)'
;MSNVFLYSNELFAGAAATYDNLTMMAGYNHLNAPDTPIGLAKTADHVWIGAKYQLNPQFLLDGAVYRVKVGSGNGDAAHDASGHATLLAVGGMYNLSKRTFLYSTVAHVMNGENSNFGVAGNNPGTNNSNFDNPALGRNQSGVYLGMVTSF
;
A
#
# COMPACT_ATOMS: atom_id res chain seq x y z
N MET A 1 3.40 -21.51 -9.29
CA MET A 1 3.10 -20.38 -8.38
C MET A 1 4.32 -19.47 -8.41
N SER A 2 4.26 -18.33 -9.11
CA SER A 2 5.48 -17.58 -9.51
C SER A 2 5.32 -16.05 -9.57
N ASN A 3 4.20 -15.50 -9.08
CA ASN A 3 3.95 -14.06 -9.11
C ASN A 3 4.75 -13.32 -8.02
N VAL A 4 5.30 -12.16 -8.34
CA VAL A 4 6.16 -11.37 -7.43
C VAL A 4 5.48 -10.91 -6.13
N PHE A 5 4.16 -10.72 -6.12
CA PHE A 5 3.38 -10.34 -4.94
C PHE A 5 2.87 -11.52 -4.12
N LEU A 6 2.97 -12.75 -4.63
CA LEU A 6 2.51 -13.97 -3.94
C LEU A 6 3.67 -14.90 -3.53
N TYR A 7 4.73 -14.96 -4.34
CA TYR A 7 5.83 -15.91 -4.21
C TYR A 7 7.15 -15.23 -4.58
N SER A 8 7.72 -14.45 -3.66
CA SER A 8 8.99 -13.73 -3.87
C SER A 8 9.90 -13.83 -2.65
N ASN A 9 11.19 -13.59 -2.90
CA ASN A 9 12.13 -13.21 -1.86
C ASN A 9 12.03 -11.70 -1.64
N GLU A 10 12.06 -11.28 -0.37
CA GLU A 10 11.92 -9.89 0.04
C GLU A 10 13.17 -9.41 0.79
N LEU A 11 13.71 -8.27 0.35
CA LEU A 11 14.65 -7.47 1.12
C LEU A 11 13.93 -6.22 1.63
N PHE A 12 13.90 -6.04 2.95
CA PHE A 12 13.31 -4.86 3.59
C PHE A 12 14.36 -4.04 4.33
N ALA A 13 14.25 -2.72 4.20
CA ALA A 13 14.95 -1.75 5.04
C ALA A 13 13.98 -0.65 5.46
N GLY A 14 14.02 -0.26 6.74
CA GLY A 14 13.15 0.79 7.25
C GLY A 14 13.74 1.48 8.48
N ALA A 15 13.27 2.69 8.72
CA ALA A 15 13.68 3.51 9.86
C ALA A 15 12.49 4.32 10.39
N ALA A 16 12.54 4.61 11.68
CA ALA A 16 11.57 5.46 12.35
C ALA A 16 12.29 6.36 13.35
N ALA A 17 11.82 7.60 13.48
CA ALA A 17 12.31 8.55 14.46
C ALA A 17 11.14 9.32 15.06
N THR A 18 11.16 9.50 16.37
CA THR A 18 10.16 10.28 17.11
C THR A 18 10.82 11.50 17.71
N TYR A 19 10.19 12.64 17.50
CA TYR A 19 10.54 13.91 18.12
C TYR A 19 9.28 14.55 18.70
N ASP A 20 9.22 14.64 20.02
CA ASP A 20 8.04 15.11 20.75
C ASP A 20 6.76 14.37 20.30
N ASN A 21 5.78 15.09 19.78
CA ASN A 21 4.49 14.53 19.34
C ASN A 21 4.51 14.00 17.90
N LEU A 22 5.64 14.09 17.20
CA LEU A 22 5.78 13.69 15.81
C LEU A 22 6.61 12.42 15.69
N THR A 23 6.05 11.37 15.08
CA THR A 23 6.79 10.18 14.65
C THR A 23 6.85 10.14 13.13
N MET A 24 8.05 10.09 12.56
CA MET A 24 8.29 9.90 11.13
C MET A 24 8.80 8.49 10.87
N MET A 25 8.39 7.90 9.76
CA MET A 25 8.74 6.54 9.38
C MET A 25 8.96 6.48 7.87
N ALA A 26 9.90 5.66 7.44
CA ALA A 26 10.10 5.35 6.04
C ALA A 26 10.54 3.90 5.87
N GLY A 27 10.27 3.33 4.71
CA GLY A 27 10.67 1.97 4.39
C GLY A 27 10.80 1.73 2.89
N TYR A 28 11.55 0.70 2.57
CA TYR A 28 11.82 0.21 1.24
C TYR A 28 11.81 -1.31 1.23
N ASN A 29 11.10 -1.90 0.27
CA ASN A 29 11.09 -3.32 -0.01
C ASN A 29 11.55 -3.54 -1.45
N HIS A 30 12.42 -4.53 -1.65
CA HIS A 30 12.72 -5.09 -2.96
C HIS A 30 12.23 -6.54 -3.00
N LEU A 31 11.32 -6.81 -3.92
CA LEU A 31 10.74 -8.12 -4.17
C LEU A 31 11.37 -8.71 -5.43
N ASN A 32 11.73 -10.00 -5.38
CA ASN A 32 12.22 -10.75 -6.53
C ASN A 32 11.69 -12.19 -6.52
N ALA A 33 10.98 -12.57 -7.59
CA ALA A 33 10.46 -13.91 -7.84
C ALA A 33 11.30 -14.60 -8.94
N PRO A 34 12.35 -15.35 -8.58
CA PRO A 34 13.26 -15.95 -9.57
C PRO A 34 12.57 -16.98 -10.47
N ASP A 35 11.50 -17.62 -9.98
CA ASP A 35 10.76 -18.67 -10.69
C ASP A 35 9.67 -18.11 -11.65
N THR A 36 9.56 -16.78 -11.78
CA THR A 36 8.68 -16.15 -12.78
C THR A 36 9.12 -16.54 -14.21
N PRO A 37 8.19 -16.99 -15.07
CA PRO A 37 8.51 -17.31 -16.46
C PRO A 37 9.21 -16.18 -17.22
N ILE A 38 10.04 -16.55 -18.19
CA ILE A 38 10.78 -15.60 -19.03
C ILE A 38 9.80 -14.65 -19.74
N GLY A 39 10.11 -13.36 -19.71
CA GLY A 39 9.32 -12.32 -20.36
C GLY A 39 8.24 -11.69 -19.49
N LEU A 40 7.97 -12.24 -18.31
CA LEU A 40 7.05 -11.65 -17.32
C LEU A 40 7.80 -10.84 -16.26
N ALA A 41 7.12 -9.86 -15.68
CA ALA A 41 7.71 -9.04 -14.63
C ALA A 41 7.90 -9.87 -13.34
N LYS A 42 9.13 -9.86 -12.82
CA LYS A 42 9.54 -10.71 -11.69
C LYS A 42 10.05 -9.96 -10.47
N THR A 43 10.21 -8.64 -10.60
CA THR A 43 10.65 -7.78 -9.50
C THR A 43 9.61 -6.70 -9.22
N ALA A 44 9.58 -6.23 -7.98
CA ALA A 44 8.82 -5.05 -7.61
C ALA A 44 9.52 -4.31 -6.48
N ASP A 45 9.62 -3.00 -6.60
CA ASP A 45 10.16 -2.12 -5.56
C ASP A 45 9.00 -1.39 -4.90
N HIS A 46 8.97 -1.35 -3.57
CA HIS A 46 7.96 -0.64 -2.80
C HIS A 46 8.62 0.29 -1.79
N VAL A 47 8.44 1.60 -1.98
CA VAL A 47 8.96 2.63 -1.08
C VAL A 47 7.81 3.38 -0.43
N TRP A 48 7.97 3.76 0.83
CA TRP A 48 6.98 4.56 1.53
C TRP A 48 7.62 5.49 2.55
N ILE A 49 6.92 6.59 2.80
CA ILE A 49 7.23 7.54 3.87
C ILE A 49 5.91 7.97 4.52
N GLY A 50 5.91 8.08 5.83
CA GLY A 50 4.73 8.48 6.59
C GLY A 50 5.07 9.14 7.90
N ALA A 51 4.06 9.78 8.47
CA ALA A 51 4.17 10.45 9.75
C ALA A 51 2.90 10.24 10.57
N LYS A 52 3.07 10.31 11.90
CA LYS A 52 2.02 10.34 12.89
C LYS A 52 2.25 11.53 13.81
N TYR A 53 1.20 12.29 14.09
CA TYR A 53 1.26 13.47 14.94
C TYR A 53 0.19 13.41 16.03
N GLN A 54 0.63 13.36 17.29
CA GLN A 54 -0.25 13.36 18.46
C GLN A 54 -0.67 14.80 18.78
N LEU A 55 -1.86 15.20 18.34
CA LEU A 55 -2.34 16.57 18.55
C LEU A 55 -2.66 16.85 20.02
N ASN A 56 -3.26 15.87 20.69
CA ASN A 56 -3.58 15.87 22.13
C ASN A 56 -3.85 14.42 22.59
N PRO A 57 -4.07 14.12 23.89
CA PRO A 57 -4.27 12.73 24.36
C PRO A 57 -5.44 11.97 23.72
N GLN A 58 -6.43 12.68 23.15
CA GLN A 58 -7.56 12.05 22.46
C GLN A 58 -7.36 11.93 20.95
N PHE A 59 -6.53 12.75 20.32
CA PHE A 59 -6.50 12.87 18.86
C PHE A 59 -5.11 12.64 18.26
N LEU A 60 -5.03 11.67 17.36
CA LEU A 60 -3.85 11.34 16.57
C LEU A 60 -4.17 11.58 15.09
N LEU A 61 -3.27 12.26 14.39
CA LEU A 61 -3.29 12.38 12.93
C LEU A 61 -2.21 11.50 12.33
N ASP A 62 -2.47 10.95 11.15
CA ASP A 62 -1.48 10.19 10.41
C ASP A 62 -1.62 10.37 8.90
N GLY A 63 -0.53 10.13 8.19
CA GLY A 63 -0.55 10.12 6.75
C GLY A 63 0.72 9.52 6.18
N ALA A 64 0.60 8.98 4.97
CA ALA A 64 1.70 8.34 4.28
C ALA A 64 1.54 8.41 2.76
N VAL A 65 2.68 8.33 2.10
CA VAL A 65 2.80 8.18 0.65
C VAL A 65 3.52 6.86 0.39
N TYR A 66 2.91 6.03 -0.44
CA TYR A 66 3.45 4.75 -0.88
C TYR A 66 3.66 4.79 -2.38
N ARG A 67 4.74 4.17 -2.87
CA ARG A 67 4.98 4.00 -4.29
C ARG A 67 5.49 2.60 -4.57
N VAL A 68 4.76 1.89 -5.43
CA VAL A 68 5.18 0.60 -5.98
C VAL A 68 5.63 0.77 -7.42
N LYS A 69 6.68 0.07 -7.82
CA LYS A 69 7.17 -0.03 -9.19
C LYS A 69 7.39 -1.50 -9.52
N VAL A 70 6.62 -2.02 -10.47
CA VAL A 70 6.84 -3.35 -11.03
C VAL A 70 7.97 -3.27 -12.06
N GLY A 71 8.90 -4.20 -11.98
CA GLY A 71 10.07 -4.30 -12.85
C GLY A 71 9.72 -4.50 -14.32
N SER A 72 10.74 -4.57 -15.17
CA SER A 72 10.54 -4.81 -16.60
C SER A 72 9.94 -6.19 -16.84
N GLY A 73 8.98 -6.26 -17.76
CA GLY A 73 8.34 -7.50 -18.19
C GLY A 73 6.89 -7.27 -18.58
N ASN A 74 6.35 -8.20 -19.36
CA ASN A 74 4.94 -8.23 -19.69
C ASN A 74 4.12 -8.70 -18.50
N GLY A 75 2.83 -8.36 -18.51
CA GLY A 75 1.84 -8.96 -17.62
C GLY A 75 1.11 -10.10 -18.32
N ASP A 76 0.37 -10.90 -17.54
CA ASP A 76 -0.54 -11.91 -18.05
C ASP A 76 -1.78 -12.05 -17.14
N ALA A 77 -2.47 -13.18 -17.24
CA ALA A 77 -3.60 -13.51 -16.38
C ALA A 77 -3.25 -13.44 -14.87
N ALA A 78 -2.05 -13.86 -14.49
CA ALA A 78 -1.62 -14.03 -13.11
C ALA A 78 -0.48 -13.08 -12.69
N HIS A 79 0.09 -12.29 -13.60
CA HIS A 79 1.23 -11.40 -13.36
C HIS A 79 0.92 -9.98 -13.81
N ASP A 80 1.25 -9.02 -12.96
CA ASP A 80 1.14 -7.60 -13.26
C ASP A 80 2.21 -7.20 -14.28
N ALA A 81 1.83 -6.34 -15.23
CA ALA A 81 2.77 -5.80 -16.20
C ALA A 81 3.71 -4.78 -15.56
N SER A 82 4.82 -4.49 -16.24
CA SER A 82 5.68 -3.38 -15.86
C SER A 82 4.89 -2.07 -15.75
N GLY A 83 5.02 -1.41 -14.61
CA GLY A 83 4.17 -0.29 -14.25
C GLY A 83 4.47 0.24 -12.86
N HIS A 84 3.67 1.19 -12.41
CA HIS A 84 3.84 1.80 -11.10
C HIS A 84 2.53 2.38 -10.59
N ALA A 85 2.44 2.54 -9.27
CA ALA A 85 1.36 3.27 -8.64
C ALA A 85 1.87 4.07 -7.44
N THR A 86 1.17 5.15 -7.13
CA THR A 86 1.39 5.94 -5.92
C THR A 86 0.10 6.07 -5.13
N LEU A 87 0.11 5.64 -3.88
CA LEU A 87 -1.01 5.75 -2.94
C LEU A 87 -0.73 6.88 -1.95
N LEU A 88 -1.66 7.80 -1.84
CA LEU A 88 -1.71 8.80 -0.77
C LEU A 88 -2.76 8.34 0.25
N ALA A 89 -2.43 8.33 1.53
CA ALA A 89 -3.35 8.04 2.61
C ALA A 89 -3.22 9.09 3.71
N VAL A 90 -4.35 9.60 4.18
CA VAL A 90 -4.42 10.52 5.33
C VAL A 90 -5.54 10.06 6.23
N GLY A 91 -5.26 10.00 7.53
CA GLY A 91 -6.19 9.52 8.52
C GLY A 91 -6.03 10.17 9.87
N GLY A 92 -6.87 9.71 10.78
CA GLY A 92 -6.80 10.07 12.17
C GLY A 92 -7.61 9.15 13.04
N MET A 93 -7.33 9.25 14.34
CA MET A 93 -7.93 8.47 15.40
C MET A 93 -8.39 9.39 16.53
N TYR A 94 -9.59 9.12 17.06
CA TYR A 94 -10.13 9.78 18.23
C TYR A 94 -10.45 8.77 19.35
N ASN A 95 -9.76 8.89 20.48
CA ASN A 95 -9.93 8.03 21.64
C ASN A 95 -11.18 8.43 22.43
N LEU A 96 -12.20 7.58 22.46
CA LEU A 96 -13.37 7.70 23.35
C LEU A 96 -13.02 7.28 24.78
N SER A 97 -12.12 6.30 24.91
CA SER A 97 -11.59 5.83 26.19
C SER A 97 -10.20 5.20 25.98
N LYS A 98 -9.60 4.65 27.03
CA LYS A 98 -8.38 3.82 26.90
C LYS A 98 -8.59 2.52 26.10
N ARG A 99 -9.84 2.11 25.91
CA ARG A 99 -10.23 0.84 25.29
C ARG A 99 -10.97 1.03 23.97
N THR A 100 -11.47 2.23 23.69
CA THR A 100 -12.32 2.49 22.53
C THR A 100 -11.85 3.72 21.79
N PHE A 101 -11.70 3.60 20.47
CA PHE A 101 -11.41 4.71 19.59
C PHE A 101 -12.20 4.62 18.28
N LEU A 102 -12.47 5.79 17.70
CA LEU A 102 -12.96 5.96 16.35
C LEU A 102 -11.78 6.24 15.42
N TYR A 103 -11.84 5.80 14.17
CA TYR A 103 -10.83 6.14 13.18
C TYR A 103 -11.45 6.38 11.81
N SER A 104 -10.75 7.19 11.02
CA SER A 104 -11.10 7.48 9.63
C SER A 104 -9.84 7.65 8.79
N THR A 105 -9.86 7.12 7.57
CA THR A 105 -8.79 7.28 6.59
C THR A 105 -9.39 7.53 5.22
N VAL A 106 -8.85 8.50 4.50
CA VAL A 106 -9.12 8.73 3.08
C VAL A 106 -7.85 8.38 2.31
N ALA A 107 -8.00 7.65 1.21
CA ALA A 107 -6.88 7.25 0.38
C ALA A 107 -7.16 7.46 -1.11
N HIS A 108 -6.12 7.73 -1.87
CA HIS A 108 -6.17 7.89 -3.33
C HIS A 108 -4.96 7.23 -3.99
N VAL A 109 -5.22 6.26 -4.87
CA VAL A 109 -4.19 5.59 -5.68
C VAL A 109 -4.16 6.17 -7.09
N MET A 110 -2.97 6.54 -7.53
CA MET A 110 -2.67 7.03 -8.87
C MET A 110 -1.87 5.97 -9.61
N ASN A 111 -2.45 5.38 -10.66
CA ASN A 111 -1.83 4.32 -11.44
C ASN A 111 -1.16 4.89 -12.70
N GLY A 112 -0.01 4.32 -13.07
CA GLY A 112 0.53 4.47 -14.42
C GLY A 112 -0.34 3.72 -15.45
N GLU A 113 -0.14 3.99 -16.74
CA GLU A 113 -0.98 3.48 -17.84
C GLU A 113 -1.18 1.96 -17.83
N ASN A 114 -0.16 1.20 -17.41
CA ASN A 114 -0.16 -0.26 -17.38
C ASN A 114 -0.50 -0.86 -16.00
N SER A 115 -1.04 -0.06 -15.07
CA SER A 115 -1.27 -0.47 -13.69
C SER A 115 -2.72 -0.26 -13.26
N ASN A 116 -3.20 -1.10 -12.34
CA ASN A 116 -4.56 -1.05 -11.82
C ASN A 116 -4.62 -1.39 -10.32
N PHE A 117 -3.62 -0.94 -9.55
CA PHE A 117 -3.63 -1.13 -8.10
C PHE A 117 -4.84 -0.44 -7.48
N GLY A 118 -5.52 -1.13 -6.57
CA GLY A 118 -6.63 -0.59 -5.79
C GLY A 118 -6.18 0.10 -4.50
N VAL A 119 -7.11 0.82 -3.87
CA VAL A 119 -6.92 1.39 -2.52
C VAL A 119 -6.99 0.31 -1.43
N ALA A 120 -7.62 -0.83 -1.73
CA ALA A 120 -7.62 -2.04 -0.90
C ALA A 120 -6.64 -3.06 -1.48
N GLY A 121 -6.06 -3.91 -0.63
CA GLY A 121 -5.21 -5.01 -1.08
C GLY A 121 -6.03 -6.05 -1.84
N ASN A 122 -5.62 -6.34 -3.07
CA ASN A 122 -6.27 -7.30 -3.97
C ASN A 122 -5.27 -8.30 -4.54
N ASN A 123 -5.76 -9.37 -5.16
CA ASN A 123 -4.89 -10.37 -5.78
C ASN A 123 -4.24 -9.82 -7.07
N PRO A 124 -3.00 -10.19 -7.38
CA PRO A 124 -2.29 -9.69 -8.56
C PRO A 124 -2.79 -10.30 -9.88
N GLY A 125 -2.46 -9.66 -11.00
CA GLY A 125 -2.83 -10.15 -12.34
C GLY A 125 -4.24 -9.78 -12.80
N THR A 126 -4.57 -10.13 -14.04
CA THR A 126 -5.79 -9.70 -14.75
C THR A 126 -6.98 -10.66 -14.65
N ASN A 127 -6.79 -11.89 -14.16
CA ASN A 127 -7.84 -12.92 -14.11
C ASN A 127 -8.55 -13.07 -12.75
N ASN A 128 -8.08 -12.38 -11.72
CA ASN A 128 -8.67 -12.52 -10.39
C ASN A 128 -9.95 -11.69 -10.30
N SER A 129 -10.89 -12.15 -9.48
CA SER A 129 -12.13 -11.44 -9.09
C SER A 129 -11.79 -10.19 -8.27
N ASN A 130 -10.97 -9.31 -8.84
CA ASN A 130 -10.51 -8.04 -8.34
C ASN A 130 -11.62 -7.01 -8.56
N PHE A 131 -12.84 -7.31 -8.09
CA PHE A 131 -14.02 -6.46 -8.26
C PHE A 131 -13.81 -5.04 -7.72
N ASP A 132 -12.76 -4.85 -6.91
CA ASP A 132 -12.36 -3.57 -6.33
C ASP A 132 -11.14 -2.92 -7.01
N ASN A 133 -10.45 -3.55 -7.97
CA ASN A 133 -9.37 -2.85 -8.70
C ASN A 133 -9.98 -1.93 -9.78
N PRO A 134 -9.44 -0.72 -9.96
CA PRO A 134 -9.83 0.13 -11.08
C PRO A 134 -9.47 -0.53 -12.43
N ALA A 135 -10.00 0.00 -13.54
CA ALA A 135 -9.51 -0.43 -14.86
C ALA A 135 -8.03 -0.03 -15.05
N LEU A 136 -7.32 -0.68 -16.00
CA LEU A 136 -5.92 -0.35 -16.31
C LEU A 136 -5.74 1.16 -16.59
N GLY A 137 -4.72 1.75 -15.98
CA GLY A 137 -4.39 3.17 -16.07
C GLY A 137 -5.34 4.09 -15.29
N ARG A 138 -6.28 3.54 -14.51
CA ARG A 138 -7.27 4.35 -13.77
C ARG A 138 -6.93 4.46 -12.30
N ASN A 139 -7.27 5.62 -11.75
CA ASN A 139 -7.07 5.96 -10.35
C ASN A 139 -8.31 5.53 -9.53
N GLN A 140 -8.13 5.33 -8.24
CA GLN A 140 -9.22 5.00 -7.32
C GLN A 140 -9.08 5.79 -6.02
N SER A 141 -10.22 6.19 -5.44
CA SER A 141 -10.27 6.78 -4.10
C SER A 141 -11.06 5.85 -3.18
N GLY A 142 -10.69 5.81 -1.90
CA GLY A 142 -11.36 5.02 -0.87
C GLY A 142 -11.45 5.78 0.43
N VAL A 143 -12.45 5.41 1.24
CA VAL A 143 -12.62 5.91 2.60
C VAL A 143 -12.88 4.73 3.51
N TYR A 144 -12.14 4.67 4.62
CA TYR A 144 -12.35 3.72 5.70
C TYR A 144 -12.77 4.48 6.96
N LEU A 145 -13.81 4.00 7.62
CA LEU A 145 -14.33 4.56 8.88
C LEU A 145 -14.59 3.38 9.81
N GLY A 146 -14.27 3.53 11.09
CA GLY A 146 -14.54 2.45 12.02
C GLY A 146 -14.41 2.83 13.48
N MET A 147 -14.74 1.84 14.31
CA MET A 147 -14.60 1.88 15.75
C MET A 147 -13.95 0.58 16.20
N VAL A 148 -12.99 0.69 17.12
CA VAL A 148 -12.35 -0.47 17.74
C VAL A 148 -12.57 -0.37 19.24
N THR A 149 -12.97 -1.49 19.85
CA THR A 149 -13.07 -1.66 21.30
C THR A 149 -12.31 -2.91 21.74
N SER A 150 -11.42 -2.77 22.72
CA SER A 150 -10.71 -3.87 23.37
C SER A 150 -11.29 -4.20 24.75
N PHE A 151 -11.56 -5.48 25.02
CA PHE A 151 -12.12 -5.99 26.28
C PHE A 151 -11.04 -6.55 27.20
#